data_AF-A0A4S4TEK1-F1
#
_entry.id   AF-A0A4S4TEK1-F1
#
_cell.length_a   1.000
_cell.length_b   1.000
_cell.length_c   1.000
_cell.angle_alpha   90.00
_cell.angle_beta   90.00
_cell.angle_gamma   90.00
#
_symmetry.space_group_name_H-M   'P 1'
#
loop_
_entity.id
_entity.type
_entity.pdbx_description
1 polymer ?
#
loop_
_entity_poly.entity_id
_entity_poly.type
_entity_poly.pdbx_seq_one_letter_code
_entity_poly.pdbx_strand_id
1 'polypeptide(L)'
;MPSQLPLDPKLPANFDDTPNSERSKEQLDEWWDHPYGITKPDGSFTDRCLNGGARDRSSVLGKVRTYEEACVLAHDAQAKWVNTRLKPIFMYSNEPPFRLVVQSPRPDYEESIIGEFNTIDEINLFLLKQHPTRTT
;
A
#
# COMPACT_ATOMS: atom_id res chain seq x y z
N MET A 1 2.19 -11.64 -18.44
CA MET A 1 3.57 -11.54 -17.93
C MET A 1 3.61 -10.36 -16.97
N PRO A 2 4.19 -10.48 -15.77
CA PRO A 2 4.47 -9.31 -14.95
C PRO A 2 5.31 -8.32 -15.75
N SER A 3 5.10 -7.03 -15.54
CA SER A 3 5.95 -5.97 -16.12
C SER A 3 7.40 -6.17 -15.72
N GLN A 4 8.34 -5.74 -16.56
CA GLN A 4 9.76 -5.75 -16.21
C GLN A 4 9.99 -4.92 -14.94
N LEU A 5 10.71 -5.50 -13.99
CA LEU A 5 11.10 -4.84 -12.75
C LEU A 5 12.39 -4.03 -12.99
N PRO A 6 12.42 -2.71 -12.71
CA PRO A 6 13.66 -1.94 -12.71
C PRO A 6 14.63 -2.49 -11.66
N LEU A 7 15.90 -2.69 -12.03
CA LEU A 7 16.95 -3.16 -11.13
C LEU A 7 17.92 -2.02 -10.78
N ASP A 8 18.26 -1.94 -9.49
CA ASP A 8 19.21 -0.99 -8.92
C ASP A 8 19.02 0.45 -9.43
N PRO A 9 17.78 0.99 -9.42
CA PRO A 9 17.56 2.32 -9.95
C PRO A 9 18.25 3.36 -9.05
N LYS A 10 18.66 4.48 -9.65
CA LYS A 10 19.27 5.58 -8.91
C LYS A 10 18.20 6.29 -8.07
N LEU A 11 18.15 5.97 -6.78
CA LEU A 11 17.22 6.60 -5.85
C LEU A 11 17.60 8.08 -5.59
N PRO A 12 16.61 8.95 -5.31
CA PRO A 12 16.85 10.27 -4.73
C PRO A 12 17.70 10.20 -3.45
N ALA A 13 18.38 11.30 -3.12
CA ALA A 13 19.09 11.40 -1.85
C ALA A 13 18.12 11.21 -0.67
N ASN A 14 18.55 10.48 0.37
CA ASN A 14 17.76 10.19 1.57
C ASN A 14 16.41 9.49 1.28
N PHE A 15 16.28 8.77 0.16
CA PHE A 15 15.01 8.18 -0.26
C PHE A 15 14.35 7.29 0.81
N ASP A 16 15.14 6.48 1.52
CA ASP A 16 14.68 5.59 2.59
C ASP A 16 14.78 6.22 4.01
N ASP A 17 15.06 7.52 4.10
CA ASP A 17 15.09 8.29 5.34
C ASP A 17 14.11 9.48 5.34
N THR A 18 13.41 9.71 4.22
CA THR A 18 12.46 10.81 4.06
C THR A 18 11.06 10.35 4.51
N PRO A 19 10.33 11.06 5.39
CA PRO A 19 8.94 10.76 5.70
C PRO A 19 8.00 10.84 4.49
N ASN A 20 6.98 9.97 4.41
CA ASN A 20 6.01 9.94 3.31
C ASN A 20 5.28 11.28 3.15
N SER A 21 4.96 11.95 4.26
CA SER A 21 4.31 13.26 4.30
C SER A 21 5.21 14.43 3.86
N GLU A 22 6.53 14.21 3.79
CA GLU A 22 7.51 15.23 3.42
C GLU A 22 8.01 15.07 1.97
N ARG A 23 7.59 14.01 1.27
CA ARG A 23 7.95 13.80 -0.13
C ARG A 23 7.22 14.79 -1.04
N SER A 24 7.92 15.25 -2.07
CA SER A 24 7.31 16.09 -3.11
C SER A 24 6.33 15.28 -3.95
N LYS A 25 5.43 15.99 -4.63
CA LYS A 25 4.46 15.36 -5.54
C LYS A 25 5.16 14.58 -6.66
N GLU A 26 6.22 15.14 -7.22
CA GLU A 26 7.00 14.54 -8.31
C GLU A 26 7.64 13.24 -7.87
N GLN A 27 8.24 13.22 -6.67
CA GLN A 27 8.82 12.00 -6.11
C GLN A 27 7.75 10.93 -5.86
N LEU A 28 6.59 11.33 -5.35
CA LEU A 28 5.48 10.41 -5.16
C LEU A 28 4.90 9.91 -6.49
N ASP A 29 4.83 10.74 -7.54
CA ASP A 29 4.38 10.32 -8.88
C ASP A 29 5.34 9.30 -9.51
N GLU A 30 6.65 9.47 -9.32
CA GLU A 30 7.67 8.59 -9.88
C GLU A 30 7.81 7.26 -9.11
N TRP A 31 7.69 7.28 -7.78
CA TRP A 31 8.07 6.14 -6.94
C TRP A 31 6.92 5.44 -6.24
N TRP A 32 5.78 6.12 -6.03
CA TRP A 32 4.67 5.53 -5.27
C TRP A 32 4.05 4.38 -6.06
N ASP A 33 3.92 3.22 -5.42
CA ASP A 33 3.41 1.97 -6.03
C ASP A 33 4.19 1.46 -7.26
N HIS A 34 5.43 1.90 -7.43
CA HIS A 34 6.35 1.41 -8.46
C HIS A 34 7.44 0.54 -7.82
N PRO A 35 7.31 -0.80 -7.86
CA PRO A 35 8.32 -1.68 -7.30
C PRO A 35 9.65 -1.60 -8.07
N TYR A 36 10.74 -1.88 -7.36
CA TYR A 36 12.08 -2.01 -7.92
C TYR A 36 12.86 -3.10 -7.18
N GLY A 37 13.81 -3.72 -7.87
CA GLY A 37 14.70 -4.74 -7.32
C GLY A 37 16.06 -4.15 -6.93
N ILE A 38 16.62 -4.64 -5.83
CA ILE A 38 18.02 -4.37 -5.44
C ILE A 38 18.82 -5.67 -5.55
N THR A 39 19.85 -5.65 -6.39
CA THR A 39 20.79 -6.77 -6.54
C THR A 39 21.70 -6.85 -5.32
N LYS A 40 21.84 -8.05 -4.75
CA LYS A 40 22.68 -8.32 -3.59
C LYS A 40 24.03 -8.91 -4.03
N PRO A 41 25.08 -8.80 -3.19
CA PRO A 41 26.40 -9.36 -3.50
C PRO A 41 26.40 -10.87 -3.76
N ASP A 42 25.42 -11.60 -3.22
CA ASP A 42 25.23 -13.05 -3.45
C ASP A 42 24.43 -13.38 -4.73
N GLY A 43 24.18 -12.38 -5.59
CA GLY A 43 23.43 -12.51 -6.84
C GLY A 43 21.90 -12.62 -6.65
N SER A 44 21.40 -12.54 -5.42
CA SER A 44 19.96 -12.52 -5.16
C SER A 44 19.36 -11.12 -5.32
N PHE A 45 18.04 -11.04 -5.38
CA PHE A 45 17.29 -9.78 -5.48
C PHE A 45 16.49 -9.54 -4.22
N THR A 46 16.36 -8.27 -3.83
CA THR A 46 15.39 -7.83 -2.82
C THR A 46 14.49 -6.80 -3.43
N ASP A 47 13.21 -7.12 -3.52
CA ASP A 47 12.22 -6.23 -4.10
C ASP A 47 11.70 -5.27 -3.05
N ARG A 48 11.53 -4.02 -3.46
CA ARG A 48 11.09 -2.93 -2.60
C ARG A 48 10.06 -2.09 -3.32
N CYS A 49 9.20 -1.42 -2.56
CA CYS A 49 8.24 -0.47 -3.11
C CYS A 49 7.96 0.63 -2.09
N LEU A 50 7.91 1.88 -2.55
CA LEU A 50 7.34 2.97 -1.77
C LEU A 50 5.82 2.91 -1.92
N ASN A 51 5.11 2.37 -0.94
CA ASN A 51 3.66 2.11 -1.06
C ASN A 51 2.86 2.38 0.23
N GLY A 52 3.50 2.97 1.24
CA GLY A 52 2.88 3.31 2.52
C GLY A 52 2.88 2.19 3.56
N GLY A 53 3.50 1.03 3.29
CA GLY A 53 3.69 0.00 4.32
C GLY A 53 4.62 0.45 5.46
N ALA A 54 5.62 1.29 5.14
CA ALA A 54 6.41 2.04 6.11
C ALA A 54 6.12 3.54 5.98
N ARG A 55 6.29 4.29 7.07
CA ARG A 55 5.99 5.73 7.12
C ARG A 55 7.09 6.61 6.51
N ASP A 56 8.32 6.11 6.49
CA ASP A 56 9.54 6.87 6.25
C ASP A 56 10.45 6.28 5.16
N ARG A 57 10.07 5.13 4.58
CA ARG A 57 10.91 4.41 3.63
C ARG A 57 10.13 3.50 2.71
N SER A 58 10.81 2.95 1.71
CA SER A 58 10.29 1.83 0.94
C SER A 58 10.10 0.58 1.82
N SER A 59 9.02 -0.15 1.57
CA SER A 59 8.78 -1.46 2.18
C SER A 59 9.52 -2.55 1.42
N VAL A 60 9.99 -3.57 2.13
CA VAL A 60 10.52 -4.79 1.52
C VAL A 60 9.36 -5.69 1.13
N LEU A 61 9.30 -6.09 -0.14
CA LEU A 61 8.30 -7.05 -0.65
C LEU A 61 8.78 -8.49 -0.46
N GLY A 62 10.08 -8.74 -0.58
CA GLY A 62 10.69 -10.05 -0.31
C GLY A 62 12.08 -10.20 -0.94
N LYS A 63 12.63 -11.42 -0.86
CA LYS A 63 13.95 -11.78 -1.39
C LYS A 63 13.82 -13.04 -2.26
N VAL A 64 14.43 -13.03 -3.44
CA VAL A 64 14.36 -14.12 -4.45
C VAL A 64 15.70 -14.34 -5.13
N ARG A 65 15.86 -15.44 -5.88
CA ARG A 65 17.14 -15.82 -6.48
C ARG A 65 17.26 -15.49 -7.96
N THR A 66 16.14 -15.35 -8.66
CA THR A 66 16.12 -15.07 -10.09
C THR A 66 15.37 -13.78 -10.38
N TYR A 67 15.64 -13.19 -11.55
CA TYR A 67 14.98 -11.97 -11.98
C TYR A 67 13.50 -12.22 -12.30
N GLU A 68 13.18 -13.39 -12.84
CA GLU A 68 11.81 -13.81 -13.14
C GLU A 68 10.98 -13.91 -11.86
N GLU A 69 11.54 -14.52 -10.81
CA GLU A 69 10.91 -14.55 -9.48
C GLU A 69 10.72 -13.13 -8.90
N ALA A 70 11.65 -12.22 -9.16
CA ALA A 70 11.54 -10.83 -8.70
C ALA A 70 10.37 -10.10 -9.39
N CYS A 71 10.25 -10.27 -10.71
CA CYS A 71 9.12 -9.69 -11.45
C CYS A 71 7.76 -10.21 -10.93
N VAL A 72 7.67 -11.51 -10.62
CA VAL A 72 6.45 -12.12 -10.05
C VAL A 72 6.19 -11.62 -8.64
N LEU A 73 7.21 -11.64 -7.76
CA LEU A 73 7.09 -11.19 -6.38
C LEU A 73 6.64 -9.73 -6.30
N ALA A 74 7.29 -8.84 -7.06
CA ALA A 74 6.95 -7.43 -7.11
C ALA A 74 5.50 -7.20 -7.51
N HIS A 75 5.02 -7.88 -8.56
CA HIS A 75 3.63 -7.79 -9.01
C HIS A 75 2.65 -8.28 -7.95
N ASP A 76 2.85 -9.49 -7.42
CA ASP A 76 1.88 -10.14 -6.54
C ASP A 76 1.83 -9.47 -5.16
N ALA A 77 2.99 -9.12 -4.60
CA ALA A 77 3.05 -8.44 -3.30
C ALA A 77 2.47 -7.04 -3.37
N GLN A 78 2.74 -6.29 -4.44
CA GLN A 78 2.19 -4.95 -4.63
C GLN A 78 0.67 -4.99 -4.89
N ALA A 79 0.19 -5.90 -5.75
CA ALA A 79 -1.24 -6.08 -5.98
C ALA A 79 -1.98 -6.46 -4.69
N LYS A 80 -1.40 -7.35 -3.89
CA LYS A 80 -1.94 -7.71 -2.57
C LYS A 80 -2.00 -6.51 -1.62
N TRP A 81 -0.96 -5.68 -1.59
CA TRP A 81 -0.92 -4.50 -0.74
C TRP A 81 -1.96 -3.46 -1.17
N VAL A 82 -2.05 -3.15 -2.47
CA VAL A 82 -3.06 -2.24 -3.01
C VAL A 82 -4.47 -2.73 -2.67
N ASN A 83 -4.76 -4.02 -2.85
CA ASN A 83 -6.04 -4.60 -2.46
C ASN A 83 -6.32 -4.55 -0.95
N THR A 84 -5.28 -4.51 -0.12
CA THR A 84 -5.42 -4.42 1.33
C THR A 84 -5.69 -2.98 1.77
N ARG A 85 -4.90 -2.02 1.30
CA ARG A 85 -5.02 -0.61 1.70
C ARG A 85 -6.31 0.06 1.21
N LEU A 86 -6.91 -0.44 0.12
CA LEU A 86 -8.18 0.07 -0.40
C LEU A 86 -9.41 -0.43 0.38
N LYS A 87 -9.23 -1.36 1.33
CA LYS A 87 -10.33 -1.82 2.17
C LYS A 87 -10.69 -0.73 3.19
N PRO A 88 -11.99 -0.45 3.39
CA PRO A 88 -12.42 0.44 4.45
C PRO A 88 -11.94 -0.08 5.82
N ILE A 89 -11.48 0.84 6.65
CA ILE A 89 -11.12 0.61 8.04
C ILE A 89 -12.08 1.38 8.94
N PHE A 90 -12.35 0.80 10.10
CA PHE A 90 -13.07 1.50 11.15
C PHE A 90 -12.11 2.49 11.83
N MET A 91 -12.44 3.78 11.78
CA MET A 91 -11.71 4.77 12.58
C MET A 91 -12.27 4.73 14.00
N TYR A 92 -11.44 4.27 14.93
CA TYR A 92 -11.83 4.17 16.33
C TYR A 92 -12.15 5.56 16.91
N SER A 93 -13.34 5.70 17.47
CA SER A 93 -13.78 6.85 18.27
C SER A 93 -14.47 6.33 19.53
N ASN A 94 -14.39 7.09 20.62
CA ASN A 94 -15.13 6.78 21.85
C ASN A 94 -16.57 7.31 21.80
N GLU A 95 -16.84 8.33 20.97
CA GLU A 95 -18.13 9.01 20.88
C GLU A 95 -18.55 9.15 19.40
N PRO A 96 -19.85 9.19 19.10
CA PRO A 96 -20.34 9.42 17.74
C PRO A 96 -19.98 10.84 17.24
N PRO A 97 -19.87 11.03 15.91
CA PRO A 97 -20.10 10.03 14.86
C PRO A 97 -18.93 9.05 14.71
N PHE A 98 -19.25 7.77 14.61
CA PHE A 98 -18.31 6.73 14.22
C PHE A 98 -18.09 6.76 12.71
N ARG A 99 -16.84 6.67 12.25
CA ARG A 99 -16.50 6.82 10.84
C ARG A 99 -15.93 5.54 10.26
N LEU A 100 -16.51 5.13 9.12
CA LEU A 100 -15.89 4.14 8.24
C LEU A 100 -15.15 4.92 7.15
N VAL A 101 -13.84 4.71 7.05
CA VAL A 101 -12.97 5.49 6.16
C VAL A 101 -12.15 4.54 5.30
N VAL A 102 -11.81 4.96 4.09
CA VAL A 102 -10.67 4.38 3.37
C VAL A 102 -9.50 5.31 3.63
N GLN A 103 -8.50 4.81 4.35
CA GLN A 103 -7.28 5.57 4.62
C GLN A 103 -6.71 6.08 3.30
N SER A 104 -6.20 7.31 3.32
CA SER A 104 -5.61 7.91 2.13
C SER A 104 -4.57 6.95 1.49
N PRO A 105 -4.78 6.53 0.23
CA PRO A 105 -3.92 5.54 -0.40
C PRO A 105 -2.53 6.08 -0.73
N ARG A 106 -2.34 7.41 -0.65
CA ARG A 106 -1.11 8.12 -0.97
C ARG A 106 -0.98 9.41 -0.14
N PRO A 107 0.22 9.85 0.27
CA PRO A 107 0.37 10.94 1.25
C PRO A 107 -0.20 12.29 0.84
N ASP A 108 -0.27 12.58 -0.46
CA ASP A 108 -0.83 13.83 -1.02
C ASP A 108 -2.33 13.73 -1.34
N TYR A 109 -3.00 12.63 -0.97
CA TYR A 109 -4.44 12.46 -1.16
C TYR A 109 -5.20 12.64 0.15
N GLU A 110 -6.44 13.11 0.04
CA GLU A 110 -7.35 13.21 1.18
C GLU A 110 -7.93 11.85 1.56
N GLU A 111 -8.22 11.68 2.85
CA GLU A 111 -8.97 10.53 3.34
C GLU A 111 -10.41 10.54 2.79
N SER A 112 -10.93 9.36 2.47
CA SER A 112 -12.30 9.20 1.97
C SER A 112 -13.21 8.65 3.06
N ILE A 113 -14.24 9.42 3.45
CA ILE A 113 -15.28 8.97 4.38
C ILE A 113 -16.33 8.17 3.61
N ILE A 114 -16.48 6.89 3.94
CA ILE A 114 -17.47 5.98 3.35
C ILE A 114 -18.83 6.15 4.01
N GLY A 115 -18.85 6.41 5.31
CA GLY A 115 -20.07 6.67 6.06
C GLY A 115 -19.78 7.14 7.48
N GLU A 116 -20.74 7.90 8.02
CA GLU A 116 -20.79 8.30 9.42
C GLU A 116 -22.01 7.64 10.06
N PHE A 117 -21.83 7.11 11.26
CA PHE A 117 -22.82 6.29 11.95
C PHE A 117 -22.91 6.71 13.42
N ASN A 118 -24.09 6.59 14.00
CA ASN A 118 -24.31 6.94 15.41
C ASN A 118 -24.04 5.76 16.33
N THR A 119 -24.06 4.53 15.80
CA THR A 119 -23.81 3.30 16.55
C THR A 119 -22.93 2.33 15.78
N ILE A 120 -22.25 1.42 16.49
CA ILE A 120 -21.46 0.34 15.89
C ILE A 120 -22.36 -0.66 15.13
N ASP A 121 -23.59 -0.88 15.59
CA ASP A 121 -24.54 -1.80 14.94
C ASP A 121 -24.93 -1.33 13.53
N GLU A 122 -25.08 -0.01 13.34
CA GLU A 122 -25.33 0.58 12.02
C GLU A 122 -24.17 0.31 11.04
N ILE A 123 -22.93 0.32 11.53
CA ILE A 123 -21.73 -0.01 10.73
C ILE A 123 -21.74 -1.47 10.32
N ASN A 124 -21.99 -2.38 11.26
CA ASN A 124 -22.05 -3.81 10.98
C ASN A 124 -23.13 -4.12 9.94
N LEU A 125 -24.32 -3.49 10.09
CA LEU A 125 -25.41 -3.64 9.12
C LEU A 125 -25.03 -3.10 7.74
N PHE A 126 -24.30 -1.98 7.67
CA PHE A 126 -23.80 -1.42 6.42
C PHE A 126 -22.81 -2.37 5.74
N LEU A 127 -21.82 -2.90 6.47
CA LEU A 127 -20.82 -3.83 5.93
C LEU A 127 -21.47 -5.14 5.43
N LEU A 128 -22.46 -5.67 6.16
CA LEU A 128 -23.24 -6.84 5.74
C LEU A 128 -23.99 -6.62 4.42
N LYS A 129 -24.54 -5.42 4.21
CA LYS A 129 -25.24 -5.07 2.96
C LYS A 129 -24.29 -4.98 1.77
N GLN A 130 -23.03 -4.59 1.97
CA GLN A 130 -22.05 -4.50 0.88
C GLN A 130 -21.51 -5.86 0.44
N HIS A 131 -21.50 -6.85 1.33
CA HIS A 131 -21.11 -8.21 1.04
C HIS A 131 -22.26 -9.17 1.36
N PRO A 132 -23.33 -9.21 0.53
CA PRO A 132 -24.41 -10.16 0.76
C PRO A 132 -23.81 -11.55 0.79
N THR A 133 -24.00 -12.24 1.92
CA THR A 133 -23.51 -13.58 2.16
C THR A 133 -23.90 -14.43 0.96
N ARG A 134 -22.92 -14.86 0.16
CA ARG A 134 -23.16 -15.74 -0.98
C ARG A 134 -23.70 -17.03 -0.40
N THR A 135 -25.02 -17.19 -0.42
CA THR A 135 -25.71 -18.38 0.05
C THR A 135 -25.43 -19.46 -0.99
N THR A 136 -24.52 -20.39 -0.68
CA THR A 136 -24.37 -21.67 -1.39
C THR A 136 -25.48 -22.62 -0.99
#